data_AF-A0A1F6LGV2-F1
#
_entry.id   AF-A0A1F6LGV2-F1
#
_cell.length_a   1.000
_cell.length_b   1.000
_cell.length_c   1.000
_cell.angle_alpha   90.00
_cell.angle_beta   90.00
_cell.angle_gamma   90.00
#
_symmetry.space_group_name_H-M   'P 1'
#
loop_
_entity.id
_entity.type
_entity.pdbx_description
1 polymer ?
#
loop_
_entity_poly.entity_id
_entity_poly.type
_entity_poly.pdbx_seq_one_letter_code
_entity_poly.pdbx_strand_id
1 'polypeptide(L)'
;MVDPAEIRYESGQFIILHTVEQNGKTVKRSYSIASPPDPRRFSLCVKIVGPASRFIANLNLQDQVKFSGPWGMGKFTFPEMTENEIVLLASGTGLSPVMSILQSKLPLHPEKKFRFLWGLKREGDIYNRPELDGLAARHPCFSYQIVLSDAPPEWRGKRGMLSEVLPSEIDSPAGKEFFMAGNGAMIAAVETYLRAHGALPEKIHKEIFFCPPPD
;
A
#
# COMPACT_ATOMS: atom_id res chain seq x y z
N MET A 1 -3.66 -9.04 20.87
CA MET A 1 -3.32 -10.41 20.40
C MET A 1 -3.48 -11.38 21.55
N VAL A 2 -3.55 -12.69 21.27
CA VAL A 2 -3.79 -13.73 22.29
C VAL A 2 -2.49 -14.47 22.62
N ASP A 3 -1.80 -15.02 21.62
CA ASP A 3 -0.52 -15.72 21.79
C ASP A 3 0.30 -15.69 20.48
N PRO A 4 1.53 -15.15 20.46
CA PRO A 4 2.11 -14.31 21.52
C PRO A 4 1.29 -13.03 21.74
N ALA A 5 1.43 -12.43 22.93
CA ALA A 5 0.70 -11.20 23.28
C ALA A 5 1.16 -9.98 22.46
N GLU A 6 2.35 -10.06 21.84
CA GLU A 6 2.96 -8.99 21.07
C GLU A 6 3.50 -9.44 19.71
N ILE A 7 3.59 -8.50 18.78
CA ILE A 7 4.23 -8.64 17.46
C ILE A 7 5.06 -7.39 17.18
N ARG A 8 6.33 -7.57 16.84
CA ARG A 8 7.20 -6.46 16.39
C ARG A 8 7.31 -6.50 14.89
N TYR A 9 6.92 -5.42 14.22
CA TYR A 9 6.95 -5.30 12.77
C TYR A 9 7.34 -3.89 12.33
N GLU A 10 7.76 -3.78 11.08
CA GLU A 10 8.05 -2.52 10.40
C GLU A 10 6.92 -2.14 9.42
N SER A 11 6.75 -0.85 9.16
CA SER A 11 5.82 -0.39 8.12
C SER A 11 6.19 -0.97 6.77
N GLY A 12 5.16 -1.45 6.05
CA GLY A 12 5.32 -2.15 4.77
C GLY A 12 5.42 -3.68 4.91
N GLN A 13 5.45 -4.22 6.13
CA GLN A 13 5.35 -5.67 6.36
C GLN A 13 3.91 -6.18 6.27
N PHE A 14 3.78 -7.49 6.08
CA PHE A 14 2.51 -8.19 5.97
C PHE A 14 2.43 -9.39 6.91
N ILE A 15 1.21 -9.87 7.16
CA ILE A 15 0.96 -11.14 7.84
C ILE A 15 0.29 -12.13 6.90
N ILE A 16 0.33 -13.41 7.26
CA ILE A 16 -0.43 -14.47 6.59
C ILE A 16 -1.58 -14.88 7.51
N LEU A 17 -2.81 -14.56 7.12
CA LEU A 17 -4.02 -15.02 7.81
C LEU A 17 -4.37 -16.45 7.41
N HIS A 18 -4.75 -17.26 8.39
CA HIS A 18 -5.24 -18.62 8.20
C HIS A 18 -6.76 -18.56 8.19
N THR A 19 -7.35 -18.44 6.99
CA THR A 19 -8.73 -17.95 6.83
C THR A 19 -9.79 -19.04 6.91
N VAL A 20 -9.75 -20.07 6.05
CA VAL A 20 -10.81 -21.10 6.00
C VAL A 20 -10.25 -22.46 5.68
N GLU A 21 -10.92 -23.52 6.11
CA GLU A 21 -10.70 -24.84 5.53
C GLU A 21 -11.55 -25.00 4.27
N GLN A 22 -10.91 -25.18 3.11
CA GLN A 22 -11.56 -25.61 1.88
C GLN A 22 -11.09 -27.02 1.55
N ASN A 23 -12.02 -27.96 1.41
CA ASN A 23 -11.71 -29.37 1.12
C ASN A 23 -10.69 -29.99 2.10
N GLY A 24 -10.82 -29.67 3.40
CA GLY A 24 -9.90 -30.14 4.45
C GLY A 24 -8.52 -29.46 4.44
N LYS A 25 -8.31 -28.37 3.70
CA LYS A 25 -7.05 -27.61 3.67
C LYS A 25 -7.25 -26.17 4.11
N THR A 26 -6.44 -25.71 5.07
CA THR A 26 -6.39 -24.30 5.49
C THR A 26 -5.89 -23.40 4.35
N VAL A 27 -6.73 -22.45 3.94
CA VAL A 27 -6.41 -21.41 2.97
C VAL A 27 -5.68 -20.27 3.68
N LYS A 28 -4.41 -20.10 3.32
CA LYS A 28 -3.53 -19.02 3.79
C LYS A 28 -3.50 -17.88 2.79
N ARG A 29 -3.61 -16.63 3.26
CA ARG A 29 -3.51 -15.43 2.41
C ARG A 29 -2.70 -14.34 3.10
N SER A 30 -1.86 -13.68 2.32
CA SER A 30 -1.07 -12.54 2.76
C SER A 30 -1.92 -11.27 2.77
N TYR A 31 -1.79 -10.47 3.83
CA TYR A 31 -2.40 -9.16 3.97
C TYR A 31 -1.40 -8.19 4.56
N SER A 32 -1.09 -7.12 3.83
CA SER A 32 -0.20 -6.05 4.29
C SER A 32 -0.83 -5.31 5.45
N ILE A 33 -0.01 -4.97 6.45
CA ILE A 33 -0.46 -4.23 7.62
C ILE A 33 -0.70 -2.77 7.20
N ALA A 34 -1.90 -2.26 7.51
CA ALA A 34 -2.33 -0.91 7.14
C ALA A 34 -2.01 0.15 8.20
N SER A 35 -1.89 -0.26 9.46
CA SER A 35 -1.59 0.63 10.58
C SER A 35 -0.08 0.85 10.77
N PRO A 36 0.34 1.93 11.44
CA PRO A 36 1.72 2.08 11.91
C PRO A 36 2.07 0.95 12.89
N PRO A 37 3.37 0.63 13.09
CA PRO A 37 3.83 -0.34 14.07
C PRO A 37 3.27 -0.11 15.47
N ASP A 38 2.49 -1.08 15.96
CA ASP A 38 2.02 -1.15 17.34
C ASP A 38 2.18 -2.60 17.82
N PRO A 39 2.79 -2.83 19.00
CA PRO A 39 3.14 -4.17 19.45
C PRO A 39 1.93 -5.01 19.84
N ARG A 40 0.72 -4.46 19.97
CA ARG A 40 -0.47 -5.17 20.48
C ARG A 40 -1.62 -5.22 19.49
N ARG A 41 -1.63 -4.33 18.50
CA ARG A 41 -2.71 -4.15 17.55
C ARG A 41 -2.17 -3.85 16.16
N PHE A 42 -2.87 -4.33 15.14
CA PHE A 42 -2.67 -3.88 13.78
C PHE A 42 -4.00 -3.87 13.04
N SER A 43 -4.06 -3.13 11.94
CA SER A 43 -5.23 -3.06 11.06
C SER A 43 -4.90 -3.60 9.68
N LEU A 44 -5.88 -4.21 9.02
CA LEU A 44 -5.78 -4.69 7.64
C LEU A 44 -6.88 -4.02 6.81
N CYS A 45 -6.60 -3.76 5.53
CA CYS A 45 -7.63 -3.38 4.57
C CYS A 45 -7.83 -4.52 3.57
N VAL A 46 -9.04 -5.08 3.53
CA VAL A 46 -9.34 -6.32 2.80
C VAL A 46 -10.42 -6.06 1.75
N LYS A 47 -10.07 -6.22 0.47
CA LYS A 47 -11.05 -6.26 -0.61
C LYS A 47 -11.73 -7.62 -0.66
N ILE A 48 -13.05 -7.62 -0.77
CA ILE A 48 -13.85 -8.85 -0.83
C ILE A 48 -13.86 -9.40 -2.26
N VAL A 49 -13.07 -10.45 -2.50
CA VAL A 49 -12.88 -11.05 -3.83
C VAL A 49 -12.93 -12.57 -3.85
N GLY A 50 -13.01 -13.23 -2.68
CA GLY A 50 -13.04 -14.69 -2.61
C GLY A 50 -13.29 -15.24 -1.21
N PRO A 51 -13.19 -16.57 -1.04
CA PRO A 51 -13.53 -17.27 0.20
C PRO A 51 -12.80 -16.72 1.44
N ALA A 52 -11.48 -16.49 1.31
CA ALA A 52 -10.66 -15.95 2.40
C ALA A 52 -11.12 -14.55 2.85
N SER A 53 -11.38 -13.64 1.92
CA SER A 53 -11.87 -12.30 2.24
C SER A 53 -13.31 -12.31 2.76
N ARG A 54 -14.16 -13.22 2.27
CA ARG A 54 -15.54 -13.38 2.77
C ARG A 54 -15.56 -13.92 4.19
N PHE A 55 -14.67 -14.83 4.53
CA PHE A 55 -14.47 -15.26 5.91
C PHE A 55 -14.13 -14.08 6.81
N ILE A 56 -13.15 -13.25 6.40
CA ILE A 56 -12.77 -12.06 7.16
C ILE A 56 -13.96 -11.10 7.33
N ALA A 57 -14.77 -10.90 6.28
CA ALA A 57 -15.95 -10.05 6.34
C ALA A 57 -17.05 -10.54 7.29
N ASN A 58 -17.04 -11.83 7.65
CA ASN A 58 -18.01 -12.44 8.55
C ASN A 58 -17.50 -12.56 10.00
N LEU A 59 -16.28 -12.08 10.29
CA LEU A 59 -15.75 -12.07 11.65
C LEU A 59 -16.47 -11.04 12.51
N ASN A 60 -16.69 -11.40 13.77
CA ASN A 60 -17.24 -10.54 14.80
C ASN A 60 -16.16 -10.09 15.79
N LEU A 61 -16.48 -9.09 16.60
CA LEU A 61 -15.64 -8.72 17.74
C LEU A 61 -15.43 -9.94 18.65
N GLN A 62 -14.20 -10.12 19.15
CA GLN A 62 -13.74 -11.26 19.95
C GLN A 62 -13.48 -12.57 19.20
N ASP A 63 -13.78 -12.65 17.90
CA ASP A 63 -13.38 -13.83 17.11
C ASP A 63 -11.86 -13.95 17.06
N GLN A 64 -11.38 -15.19 17.21
CA GLN A 64 -9.95 -15.50 17.17
C GLN A 64 -9.56 -16.01 15.78
N VAL A 65 -8.53 -15.38 15.20
CA VAL A 65 -7.98 -15.77 13.91
C VAL A 65 -6.51 -16.11 14.08
N LYS A 66 -6.09 -17.23 13.49
CA LYS A 66 -4.68 -17.62 13.47
C LYS A 66 -3.96 -16.87 12.35
N PHE A 67 -2.76 -16.40 12.64
CA PHE A 67 -1.90 -15.78 11.65
C PHE A 67 -0.45 -16.16 11.88
N SER A 68 0.39 -15.91 10.88
CA SER A 68 1.84 -16.01 10.98
C SER A 68 2.50 -14.77 10.38
N GLY A 69 3.61 -14.35 10.96
CA GLY A 69 4.33 -13.14 10.56
C GLY A 69 5.01 -12.45 11.76
N PRO A 70 5.54 -11.24 11.54
CA PRO A 70 5.46 -10.49 10.28
C PRO A 70 6.41 -11.04 9.21
N TRP A 71 6.12 -10.71 7.95
CA TRP A 71 6.93 -11.06 6.78
C TRP A 71 7.20 -9.81 5.94
N GLY A 72 8.15 -9.90 4.99
CA GLY A 72 8.42 -8.82 4.03
C GLY A 72 9.59 -7.89 4.38
N MET A 73 10.50 -8.32 5.27
CA MET A 73 11.72 -7.57 5.61
C MET A 73 12.53 -7.21 4.34
N GLY A 74 12.83 -5.92 4.16
CA GLY A 74 13.78 -5.41 3.17
C GLY A 74 13.26 -5.20 1.73
N LYS A 75 12.04 -5.61 1.38
CA LYS A 75 11.50 -5.41 0.00
C LYS A 75 10.54 -4.23 -0.14
N PHE A 76 9.89 -3.87 0.96
CA PHE A 76 8.92 -2.76 1.02
C PHE A 76 8.99 -2.02 2.37
N THR A 77 10.08 -2.17 3.12
CA THR A 77 10.28 -1.46 4.38
C THR A 77 10.99 -0.14 4.13
N PHE A 78 10.62 0.89 4.90
CA PHE A 78 11.26 2.19 4.80
C PHE A 78 12.71 2.11 5.30
N PRO A 79 13.72 2.60 4.56
CA PRO A 79 15.11 2.53 4.98
C PRO A 79 15.35 3.31 6.26
N GLU A 80 16.36 2.91 7.04
CA GLU A 80 16.75 3.64 8.25
C GLU A 80 17.20 5.08 7.96
N MET A 81 17.92 5.27 6.84
CA MET A 81 18.42 6.55 6.39
C MET A 81 18.11 6.73 4.90
N THR A 82 17.55 7.89 4.54
CA THR A 82 17.40 8.29 3.15
C THR A 82 17.51 9.80 3.02
N GLU A 83 18.25 10.25 2.02
CA GLU A 83 18.36 11.66 1.68
C GLU A 83 17.33 12.10 0.63
N ASN A 84 16.73 11.12 -0.05
CA ASN A 84 15.91 11.30 -1.24
C ASN A 84 14.50 11.81 -0.93
N GLU A 85 13.86 12.44 -1.93
CA GLU A 85 12.40 12.63 -1.91
C GLU A 85 11.70 11.26 -2.02
N ILE A 86 10.59 11.10 -1.29
CA ILE A 86 9.84 9.86 -1.21
C ILE A 86 8.63 9.92 -2.14
N VAL A 87 8.54 8.97 -3.06
CA VAL A 87 7.39 8.83 -3.98
C VAL A 87 6.72 7.49 -3.73
N LEU A 88 5.49 7.53 -3.24
CA LEU A 88 4.66 6.35 -3.04
C LEU A 88 3.69 6.21 -4.20
N LEU A 89 3.51 4.98 -4.67
CA LEU A 89 2.55 4.63 -5.70
C LEU A 89 1.72 3.43 -5.24
N ALA A 90 0.41 3.53 -5.33
CA ALA A 90 -0.45 2.40 -4.99
C ALA A 90 -1.50 2.14 -6.06
N SER A 91 -1.90 0.88 -6.24
CA SER A 91 -3.14 0.56 -6.95
C SER A 91 -4.09 -0.26 -6.08
N GLY A 92 -5.38 0.09 -6.09
CA GLY A 92 -6.41 -0.63 -5.35
C GLY A 92 -6.11 -0.72 -3.85
N THR A 93 -6.02 -1.95 -3.32
CA THR A 93 -5.69 -2.23 -1.91
C THR A 93 -4.23 -1.93 -1.53
N GLY A 94 -3.39 -1.57 -2.50
CA GLY A 94 -2.01 -1.13 -2.30
C GLY A 94 -1.88 0.09 -1.38
N LEU A 95 -2.99 0.78 -1.08
CA LEU A 95 -3.01 1.82 -0.07
C LEU A 95 -2.60 1.30 1.32
N SER A 96 -2.87 0.02 1.64
CA SER A 96 -2.62 -0.54 2.98
C SER A 96 -1.17 -0.35 3.45
N PRO A 97 -0.15 -0.94 2.78
CA PRO A 97 1.24 -0.77 3.21
C PRO A 97 1.71 0.69 3.09
N VAL A 98 1.18 1.45 2.12
CA VAL A 98 1.49 2.88 1.96
C VAL A 98 0.99 3.71 3.14
N MET A 99 -0.22 3.45 3.65
CA MET A 99 -0.75 4.13 4.83
C MET A 99 0.06 3.80 6.08
N SER A 100 0.53 2.56 6.22
CA SER A 100 1.43 2.19 7.31
C SER A 100 2.72 3.01 7.27
N ILE A 101 3.33 3.16 6.08
CA ILE A 101 4.53 4.00 5.89
C ILE A 101 4.22 5.48 6.16
N LEU A 102 3.16 6.03 5.57
CA LEU A 102 2.81 7.44 5.74
C LEU A 102 2.53 7.78 7.20
N GLN A 103 1.74 6.97 7.90
CA GLN A 103 1.40 7.25 9.30
C GLN A 103 2.59 7.11 10.25
N SER A 104 3.58 6.25 9.95
CA SER A 104 4.73 6.02 10.83
C SER A 104 5.95 6.90 10.50
N LYS A 105 6.19 7.20 9.22
CA LYS A 105 7.43 7.85 8.75
C LYS A 105 7.26 9.34 8.50
N LEU A 106 6.10 9.77 8.02
CA LEU A 106 5.87 11.18 7.72
C LEU A 106 6.11 12.11 8.93
N PRO A 107 5.67 11.77 10.17
CA PRO A 107 5.95 12.61 11.35
C PRO A 107 7.44 12.66 11.75
N LEU A 108 8.21 11.64 11.37
CA LEU A 108 9.63 11.49 11.73
C LEU A 108 10.56 12.17 10.73
N HIS A 109 10.06 12.52 9.54
CA HIS A 109 10.82 13.10 8.44
C HIS A 109 10.16 14.39 7.90
N PRO A 110 9.89 15.40 8.75
CA PRO A 110 9.25 16.65 8.31
C PRO A 110 10.07 17.43 7.28
N GLU A 111 11.38 17.20 7.22
CA GLU A 111 12.31 17.79 6.25
C GLU A 111 12.27 17.13 4.87
N LYS A 112 11.66 15.94 4.75
CA LYS A 112 11.56 15.20 3.48
C LYS A 112 10.23 15.45 2.81
N LYS A 113 10.25 15.52 1.48
CA LYS A 113 9.04 15.60 0.67
C LYS A 113 8.48 14.21 0.43
N PHE A 114 7.19 14.05 0.70
CA PHE A 114 6.43 12.84 0.40
C PHE A 114 5.38 13.16 -0.67
N ARG A 115 5.39 12.39 -1.77
CA ARG A 115 4.36 12.44 -2.80
C ARG A 115 3.71 11.08 -2.92
N PHE A 116 2.38 11.03 -2.91
CA PHE A 116 1.64 9.80 -3.10
C PHE A 116 0.72 9.86 -4.32
N LEU A 117 0.86 8.90 -5.24
CA LEU A 117 -0.06 8.72 -6.37
C LEU A 117 -0.87 7.45 -6.18
N TRP A 118 -2.19 7.57 -6.11
CA TRP A 118 -3.08 6.45 -5.88
C TRP A 118 -3.97 6.15 -7.10
N GLY A 119 -3.68 5.03 -7.76
CA GLY A 119 -4.41 4.55 -8.92
C GLY A 119 -5.61 3.69 -8.54
N LEU A 120 -6.79 4.08 -8.97
CA LEU A 120 -8.04 3.32 -8.81
C LEU A 120 -8.78 3.23 -10.14
N LYS A 121 -9.77 2.34 -10.23
CA LYS A 121 -10.57 2.22 -11.45
C LYS A 121 -11.61 3.32 -11.47
N ARG A 122 -12.47 3.39 -10.45
CA ARG A 122 -13.61 4.30 -10.38
C ARG A 122 -13.61 5.11 -9.09
N GLU A 123 -14.37 6.20 -9.07
CA GLU A 123 -14.51 7.05 -7.89
C GLU A 123 -15.08 6.29 -6.67
N GLY A 124 -16.01 5.35 -6.91
CA GLY A 124 -16.55 4.48 -5.85
C GLY A 124 -15.54 3.49 -5.24
N ASP A 125 -14.35 3.34 -5.83
CA ASP A 125 -13.28 2.54 -5.24
C ASP A 125 -12.41 3.35 -4.26
N ILE A 126 -12.68 4.65 -4.09
CA ILE A 126 -11.95 5.51 -3.15
C ILE A 126 -12.41 5.21 -1.72
N TYR A 127 -11.46 4.86 -0.87
CA TYR A 127 -11.62 4.67 0.57
C TYR A 127 -10.49 5.38 1.34
N ASN A 128 -10.67 5.60 2.65
CA ASN A 128 -9.71 6.26 3.53
C ASN A 128 -9.20 7.63 3.03
N ARG A 129 -9.99 8.33 2.20
CA ARG A 129 -9.67 9.68 1.73
C ARG A 129 -9.60 10.69 2.88
N PRO A 130 -10.52 10.69 3.87
CA PRO A 130 -10.43 11.61 5.01
C PRO A 130 -9.12 11.50 5.79
N GLU A 131 -8.57 10.29 5.93
CA GLU A 131 -7.29 10.05 6.58
C GLU A 131 -6.11 10.65 5.79
N LEU A 132 -6.13 10.51 4.46
CA LEU A 132 -5.14 11.15 3.57
C LEU A 132 -5.25 12.68 3.61
N ASP A 133 -6.46 13.22 3.57
CA ASP A 133 -6.71 14.66 3.71
C ASP A 133 -6.19 15.18 5.05
N GLY A 134 -6.43 14.45 6.14
CA GLY A 134 -5.91 14.79 7.47
C GLY A 134 -4.38 14.73 7.54
N LEU A 135 -3.73 13.78 6.86
CA LEU A 135 -2.27 13.73 6.78
C LEU A 135 -1.73 14.93 6.00
N ALA A 136 -2.31 15.26 4.85
CA ALA A 136 -1.88 16.40 4.03
C ALA A 136 -2.06 17.74 4.76
N ALA A 137 -3.15 17.89 5.53
CA ALA A 137 -3.38 19.08 6.34
C ALA A 137 -2.36 19.25 7.48
N ARG A 138 -1.93 18.15 8.11
CA ARG A 138 -0.98 18.18 9.25
C ARG A 138 0.48 18.27 8.82
N HIS A 139 0.82 17.79 7.62
CA HIS A 139 2.19 17.68 7.16
C HIS A 139 2.37 18.41 5.83
N PRO A 140 2.86 19.67 5.84
CA PRO A 140 3.06 20.46 4.62
C PRO A 140 4.01 19.82 3.61
N CYS A 141 4.87 18.91 4.07
CA CYS A 141 5.78 18.15 3.23
C CYS A 141 5.12 16.97 2.48
N PHE A 142 3.85 16.67 2.75
CA PHE A 142 3.08 15.60 2.11
C PHE A 142 2.05 16.14 1.13
N SER A 143 1.98 15.50 -0.03
CA SER A 143 0.93 15.71 -1.01
C SER A 143 0.51 14.38 -1.61
N TYR A 144 -0.76 14.28 -2.02
CA TYR A 144 -1.24 13.11 -2.73
C TYR A 144 -2.16 13.47 -3.90
N GLN A 145 -2.28 12.56 -4.86
CA GLN A 145 -3.21 12.64 -5.99
C GLN A 145 -3.90 11.29 -6.21
N ILE A 146 -5.20 11.33 -6.45
CA ILE A 146 -5.97 10.16 -6.88
C ILE A 146 -6.06 10.19 -8.40
N VAL A 147 -5.74 9.05 -9.01
CA VAL A 147 -5.77 8.84 -10.46
C VAL A 147 -6.80 7.76 -10.77
N LEU A 148 -7.79 8.10 -11.61
CA LEU A 148 -8.85 7.18 -11.99
C LEU A 148 -8.69 6.74 -13.45
N SER A 149 -8.62 5.43 -13.71
CA SER A 149 -8.51 4.90 -15.07
C SER A 149 -9.85 4.83 -15.81
N ASP A 150 -10.96 4.72 -15.09
CA ASP A 150 -12.35 4.74 -15.59
C ASP A 150 -13.10 5.88 -14.86
N ALA A 151 -12.61 7.09 -15.06
CA ALA A 151 -13.07 8.30 -14.38
C ALA A 151 -14.38 8.82 -15.00
N PRO A 152 -15.43 9.12 -14.21
CA PRO A 152 -16.65 9.68 -14.76
C PRO A 152 -16.42 11.12 -15.29
N PRO A 153 -17.27 11.67 -16.18
CA PRO A 153 -17.06 12.97 -16.79
C PRO A 153 -16.85 14.14 -15.81
N GLU A 154 -17.50 14.09 -14.65
CA GLU A 154 -17.43 15.07 -13.57
C GLU A 154 -16.13 15.02 -12.74
N TRP A 155 -15.35 13.95 -12.87
CA TRP A 155 -14.10 13.79 -12.11
C TRP A 155 -13.10 14.90 -12.44
N ARG A 156 -12.74 15.69 -11.43
CA ARG A 156 -11.81 16.81 -11.57
C ARG A 156 -10.35 16.44 -11.28
N GLY A 157 -10.11 15.24 -10.77
CA GLY A 157 -8.76 14.73 -10.52
C GLY A 157 -8.09 14.19 -11.77
N LYS A 158 -6.95 13.53 -11.56
CA LYS A 158 -6.16 12.95 -12.65
C LYS A 158 -6.85 11.73 -13.26
N ARG A 159 -6.65 11.54 -14.56
CA ARG A 159 -7.24 10.46 -15.36
C ARG A 159 -6.16 9.63 -16.00
N GLY A 160 -6.43 8.33 -16.19
CA GLY A 160 -5.52 7.38 -16.84
C GLY A 160 -4.84 6.43 -15.87
N MET A 161 -3.71 5.89 -16.29
CA MET A 161 -2.88 4.97 -15.53
C MET A 161 -1.77 5.72 -14.80
N LEU A 162 -1.28 5.16 -13.68
CA LEU A 162 -0.20 5.78 -12.90
C LEU A 162 1.06 6.05 -13.74
N SER A 163 1.44 5.12 -14.62
CA SER A 163 2.59 5.28 -15.51
C SER A 163 2.43 6.42 -16.52
N GLU A 164 1.21 6.82 -16.87
CA GLU A 164 0.91 7.91 -17.80
C GLU A 164 0.92 9.27 -17.09
N VAL A 165 0.49 9.30 -15.83
CA VAL A 165 0.41 10.52 -15.03
C VAL A 165 1.74 10.86 -14.36
N LEU A 166 2.52 9.85 -13.97
CA LEU A 166 3.80 10.00 -13.26
C LEU A 166 4.77 11.01 -13.90
N PRO A 167 4.98 11.05 -15.23
CA PRO A 167 5.88 12.03 -15.87
C PRO A 167 5.50 13.50 -15.62
N SER A 168 4.22 13.78 -15.33
CA SER A 168 3.74 15.13 -15.02
C SER A 168 3.78 15.46 -13.53
N GLU A 169 4.01 14.46 -12.67
CA GLU A 169 3.95 14.58 -11.21
C GLU A 169 5.32 14.63 -10.55
N ILE A 170 6.35 14.13 -11.23
CA ILE A 170 7.75 14.21 -10.80
C ILE A 170 8.60 14.81 -11.92
N ASP A 171 9.54 15.66 -11.54
CA ASP A 171 10.50 16.32 -12.43
C ASP A 171 11.53 15.34 -13.01
N SER A 172 12.03 14.43 -12.18
CA SER A 172 12.96 13.37 -12.56
C SER A 172 12.89 12.20 -11.58
N PRO A 173 12.96 10.95 -12.05
CA PRO A 173 13.11 9.80 -11.16
C PRO A 173 14.48 9.71 -10.45
N ALA A 174 15.51 10.39 -10.94
CA ALA A 174 16.82 10.42 -10.29
C ALA A 174 16.75 11.12 -8.92
N GLY A 175 17.50 10.62 -7.94
CA GLY A 175 17.54 11.20 -6.58
C GLY A 175 16.25 11.00 -5.77
N LYS A 176 15.38 10.07 -6.19
CA LYS A 176 14.12 9.74 -5.50
C LYS A 176 14.11 8.30 -5.02
N GLU A 177 13.27 8.03 -4.03
CA GLU A 177 13.05 6.70 -3.48
C GLU A 177 11.58 6.31 -3.61
N PHE A 178 11.33 5.17 -4.24
CA PHE A 178 10.01 4.77 -4.71
C PHE A 178 9.48 3.59 -3.91
N PHE A 179 8.25 3.71 -3.42
CA PHE A 179 7.50 2.65 -2.76
C PHE A 179 6.23 2.36 -3.55
N MET A 180 6.22 1.25 -4.29
CA MET A 180 5.10 0.85 -5.15
C MET A 180 4.39 -0.41 -4.65
N ALA A 181 3.09 -0.31 -4.34
CA ALA A 181 2.27 -1.44 -3.88
C ALA A 181 1.01 -1.65 -4.72
N GLY A 182 0.71 -2.89 -5.11
CA GLY A 182 -0.56 -3.22 -5.77
C GLY A 182 -0.43 -4.25 -6.87
N ASN A 183 -1.26 -4.13 -7.92
CA ASN A 183 -1.32 -5.14 -8.97
C ASN A 183 -0.02 -5.17 -9.82
N GLY A 184 0.35 -6.37 -10.29
CA GLY A 184 1.62 -6.58 -11.00
C GLY A 184 1.76 -5.79 -12.32
N ALA A 185 0.66 -5.55 -13.03
CA ALA A 185 0.69 -4.78 -14.28
C ALA A 185 1.06 -3.31 -14.02
N MET A 186 0.50 -2.71 -12.96
CA MET A 186 0.85 -1.35 -12.53
C MET A 186 2.32 -1.28 -12.10
N ILE A 187 2.78 -2.22 -11.27
CA ILE A 187 4.17 -2.25 -10.79
C ILE A 187 5.14 -2.36 -11.96
N ALA A 188 4.89 -3.25 -12.92
CA ALA A 188 5.73 -3.43 -14.09
C ALA A 188 5.78 -2.15 -14.95
N ALA A 189 4.63 -1.57 -15.27
CA ALA A 189 4.54 -0.37 -16.11
C ALA A 189 5.28 0.83 -15.49
N VAL A 190 5.10 1.06 -14.19
CA VAL A 190 5.79 2.15 -13.48
C VAL A 190 7.28 1.86 -13.38
N GLU A 191 7.69 0.64 -13.02
CA GLU A 191 9.11 0.28 -12.92
C GLU A 191 9.85 0.44 -14.25
N THR A 192 9.24 0.04 -15.37
CA THR A 192 9.81 0.24 -16.71
C THR A 192 10.06 1.73 -16.96
N TYR A 193 9.09 2.59 -16.66
CA TYR A 193 9.27 4.04 -16.80
C TYR A 193 10.39 4.56 -15.89
N LEU A 194 10.37 4.23 -14.60
CA LEU A 194 11.35 4.71 -13.63
C LEU A 194 12.79 4.35 -14.04
N ARG A 195 13.02 3.10 -14.43
CA ARG A 195 14.34 2.62 -14.85
C ARG A 195 14.83 3.30 -16.14
N ALA A 196 13.93 3.48 -17.11
CA ALA A 196 14.26 4.16 -18.35
C ALA A 196 14.67 5.63 -18.15
N HIS A 197 14.28 6.24 -17.02
CA HIS A 197 14.50 7.65 -16.71
C HIS A 197 15.42 7.88 -15.50
N GLY A 198 16.28 6.90 -15.18
CA GLY A 198 17.40 7.08 -14.26
C GLY A 198 17.11 6.81 -12.78
N ALA A 199 15.98 6.18 -12.44
CA ALA A 199 15.78 5.67 -11.09
C ALA A 199 16.74 4.49 -10.82
N LEU A 200 17.41 4.54 -9.67
CA LEU A 200 18.32 3.49 -9.24
C LEU A 200 17.53 2.23 -8.82
N PRO A 201 17.90 1.02 -9.28
CA PRO A 201 17.18 -0.21 -8.95
C PRO A 201 16.96 -0.45 -7.45
N GLU A 202 17.97 -0.12 -6.63
CA GLU A 202 17.98 -0.25 -5.17
C GLU A 202 17.10 0.78 -4.45
N LYS A 203 16.64 1.82 -5.18
CA LYS A 203 15.71 2.83 -4.69
C LYS A 203 14.26 2.55 -5.12
N ILE A 204 13.98 1.37 -5.67
CA ILE A 204 12.66 0.95 -6.10
C ILE A 204 12.19 -0.24 -5.25
N HIS A 205 11.34 0.06 -4.27
CA HIS A 205 10.75 -0.89 -3.34
C HIS A 205 9.35 -1.31 -3.82
N LYS A 206 9.07 -2.61 -3.81
CA LYS A 206 7.89 -3.16 -4.49
C LYS A 206 7.17 -4.20 -3.65
N GLU A 207 5.84 -4.07 -3.57
CA GLU A 207 4.96 -5.09 -3.04
C GLU A 207 3.89 -5.45 -4.09
N ILE A 208 3.95 -6.68 -4.60
CA ILE A 208 3.05 -7.14 -5.66
C ILE A 208 1.94 -7.99 -5.06
N PHE A 209 0.69 -7.59 -5.29
CA PHE A 209 -0.48 -8.35 -4.86
C PHE A 209 -0.93 -9.27 -5.98
N PHE A 210 -1.03 -10.56 -5.66
CA PHE A 210 -1.61 -11.54 -6.55
C PHE A 210 -3.13 -11.36 -6.55
N CYS A 211 -3.66 -10.71 -7.57
CA CYS A 211 -5.06 -10.83 -7.93
C CYS A 211 -5.16 -11.98 -8.92
N PRO A 212 -5.82 -13.11 -8.60
CA PRO A 212 -6.14 -14.09 -9.62
C PRO A 212 -6.93 -13.40 -10.74
N PRO A 213 -6.80 -13.86 -12.00
CA PRO A 213 -7.63 -13.34 -13.09
C PRO A 213 -9.10 -13.47 -12.70
N PRO A 214 -9.97 -12.53 -13.11
CA PRO A 214 -11.41 -12.75 -13.02
C PRO A 214 -11.75 -14.02 -13.81
N ASP A 215 -12.57 -14.89 -13.21
CA ASP A 215 -13.19 -16.01 -13.92
C ASP A 215 -14.03 -15.51 -15.11
#